data_AF-A0A183Q2S3-F1
#
_entry.id   AF-A0A183Q2S3-F1
#
_cell.length_a   1.000
_cell.length_b   1.000
_cell.length_c   1.000
_cell.angle_alpha   90.00
_cell.angle_beta   90.00
_cell.angle_gamma   90.00
#
_symmetry.space_group_name_H-M   'P 1'
#
loop_
_entity.id
_entity.type
_entity.pdbx_description
1 polymer ?
#
loop_
_entity_poly.entity_id
_entity_poly.type
_entity_poly.pdbx_seq_one_letter_code
_entity_poly.pdbx_strand_id
1 'polypeptide(L)'
;MFFSCKYAAPALPIRAFTSASDPPCSLMMLPKYGLVPNCDEVNPFGGPMPKELYVTDPLEVQKLKAQCLSLPHLEITDLDLQWIQTLAEGWATPLNGFMRENEYLQVLYFGQLQVSDCKFILLVI
;
A
#
# COMPACT_ATOMS: atom_id res chain seq x y z
N MET A 1 -13.52 -13.66 5.31
CA MET A 1 -14.48 -12.60 5.69
C MET A 1 -13.92 -11.27 5.22
N PHE A 2 -14.76 -10.39 4.67
CA PHE A 2 -14.40 -8.99 4.45
C PHE A 2 -13.92 -8.41 5.78
N PHE A 3 -12.86 -7.62 5.77
CA PHE A 3 -12.40 -6.87 6.94
C PHE A 3 -13.56 -5.97 7.39
N SER A 4 -14.35 -6.44 8.35
CA SER A 4 -15.52 -5.74 8.83
C SER A 4 -15.04 -4.81 9.93
N CYS A 5 -14.63 -3.61 9.53
CA CYS A 5 -14.37 -2.52 10.45
C CYS A 5 -15.74 -2.05 10.98
N LYS A 6 -16.18 -2.64 12.09
CA LYS A 6 -17.12 -1.97 12.98
C LYS A 6 -16.24 -1.12 13.86
N TYR A 7 -16.21 0.20 13.69
CA TYR A 7 -16.20 1.22 14.75
C TYR A 7 -16.14 2.61 14.08
N ALA A 8 -17.12 3.43 14.40
CA ALA A 8 -17.32 4.76 13.86
C ALA A 8 -16.24 5.73 14.39
N ALA A 9 -15.58 6.44 13.47
CA ALA A 9 -14.63 7.50 13.77
C ALA A 9 -15.35 8.82 14.17
N PRO A 10 -14.93 9.50 15.25
CA PRO A 10 -15.16 10.92 15.39
C PRO A 10 -13.90 11.73 15.04
N ALA A 11 -14.05 12.53 13.98
CA ALA A 11 -13.44 13.83 13.72
C ALA A 11 -11.93 14.05 14.00
N LEU A 12 -11.11 13.88 12.96
CA LEU A 12 -9.89 14.67 12.73
C LEU A 12 -9.84 15.13 11.26
N PRO A 13 -9.28 16.33 10.96
CA PRO A 13 -9.32 16.96 9.65
C PRO A 13 -8.20 16.45 8.73
N ILE A 14 -7.93 15.15 8.77
CA ILE A 14 -7.26 14.50 7.64
C ILE A 14 -8.42 14.07 6.75
N ARG A 15 -8.47 14.59 5.51
CA ARG A 15 -9.45 14.15 4.51
C ARG A 15 -9.25 12.65 4.30
N ALA A 16 -9.93 11.86 5.10
CA ALA A 16 -9.93 10.44 5.04
C ALA A 16 -10.62 10.07 3.73
N PHE A 17 -9.87 9.39 2.86
CA PHE A 17 -10.42 8.62 1.76
C PHE A 17 -11.20 7.44 2.36
N THR A 18 -12.33 7.73 3.02
CA THR A 18 -13.19 6.67 3.54
C THR A 18 -14.01 6.11 2.39
N SER A 19 -13.56 4.97 1.87
CA SER A 19 -14.35 3.75 1.70
C SER A 19 -15.84 3.94 1.37
N ALA A 20 -16.23 3.61 0.13
CA ALA A 20 -17.43 2.79 -0.15
C ALA A 20 -17.48 2.46 -1.66
N SER A 21 -17.85 1.21 -1.97
CA SER A 21 -18.12 0.64 -3.31
C SER A 21 -16.94 0.63 -4.27
N ASP A 22 -16.36 -0.55 -4.52
CA ASP A 22 -15.23 -0.80 -5.44
C ASP A 22 -15.09 0.25 -6.58
N PRO A 23 -14.05 1.09 -6.56
CA PRO A 23 -13.65 1.91 -7.71
C PRO A 23 -12.13 1.85 -7.93
N PRO A 24 -11.59 2.35 -9.05
CA PRO A 24 -10.19 2.13 -9.39
C PRO A 24 -9.30 2.75 -8.31
N CYS A 25 -8.17 2.11 -8.06
CA CYS A 25 -7.21 2.44 -7.02
C CYS A 25 -7.00 3.96 -6.90
N SER A 26 -6.82 4.46 -5.67
CA SER A 26 -6.67 5.89 -5.36
C SER A 26 -5.74 6.61 -6.35
N LEU A 27 -4.68 5.92 -6.78
CA LEU A 27 -3.72 6.37 -7.78
C LEU A 27 -4.30 6.72 -9.17
N MET A 28 -5.37 6.04 -9.63
CA MET A 28 -6.08 6.36 -10.87
C MET A 28 -7.08 7.52 -10.71
N MET A 29 -7.48 7.81 -9.47
CA MET A 29 -8.42 8.89 -9.16
C MET A 29 -7.69 10.24 -9.03
N LEU A 30 -6.50 10.27 -8.45
CA LEU A 30 -5.73 11.50 -8.23
C LEU A 30 -5.39 12.27 -9.54
N PRO A 31 -4.98 11.61 -10.65
CA PRO A 31 -4.80 12.27 -11.94
C PRO A 31 -6.10 12.81 -12.53
N LYS A 32 -7.23 12.10 -12.35
CA LYS A 32 -8.54 12.55 -12.84
C LYS A 32 -9.01 13.84 -12.18
N TYR A 33 -8.63 14.06 -10.91
CA TYR A 33 -8.94 15.28 -10.18
C TYR A 33 -7.83 16.36 -10.27
N GLY A 34 -6.79 16.13 -11.09
CA GLY A 34 -5.69 17.07 -11.26
C GLY A 34 -4.85 17.31 -10.01
N LEU A 35 -4.89 16.39 -9.04
CA LEU A 35 -4.13 16.50 -7.79
C LEU A 35 -2.66 16.07 -7.97
N VAL A 36 -2.39 15.23 -8.97
CA VAL A 36 -1.06 14.68 -9.28
C VAL A 36 -0.91 14.59 -10.82
N PRO A 37 0.29 14.78 -11.39
CA PRO A 37 0.56 14.48 -12.81
C PRO A 37 0.14 13.05 -13.17
N ASN A 38 -0.24 12.82 -14.43
CA ASN A 38 -0.61 11.47 -14.87
C ASN A 38 0.60 10.54 -14.73
N CYS A 39 0.50 9.57 -13.82
CA CYS A 39 1.60 8.67 -13.47
C CYS A 39 2.02 7.78 -14.65
N ASP A 40 1.15 7.60 -15.65
CA ASP A 40 1.41 6.78 -16.83
C ASP A 40 2.62 7.26 -17.67
N GLU A 41 3.08 8.50 -17.52
CA GLU A 41 4.17 9.08 -18.32
C GLU A 41 5.48 9.28 -17.55
N VAL A 42 5.42 9.69 -16.28
CA VAL A 42 6.60 9.92 -15.42
C VAL A 42 6.23 9.77 -13.94
N ASN A 43 7.08 9.11 -13.14
CA ASN A 43 6.91 9.12 -11.70
C ASN A 43 7.26 10.54 -11.18
N PRO A 44 6.30 11.30 -10.63
CA PRO A 44 6.58 12.64 -10.09
C PRO A 44 7.60 12.62 -8.94
N PHE A 45 7.85 11.46 -8.33
CA PHE A 45 8.80 11.26 -7.23
C PHE A 45 10.15 10.68 -7.65
N GLY A 46 10.41 10.50 -8.96
CA GLY A 46 11.75 10.12 -9.46
C GLY A 46 12.16 8.67 -9.20
N GLY A 47 11.20 7.76 -8.97
CA GLY A 47 11.42 6.34 -8.72
C GLY A 47 10.65 5.41 -9.70
N PRO A 48 10.61 4.10 -9.43
CA PRO A 48 9.84 3.15 -10.23
C PRO A 48 8.34 3.50 -10.16
N MET A 49 7.59 3.09 -11.18
CA MET A 49 6.14 3.29 -11.18
C MET A 49 5.49 2.62 -9.97
N PRO A 50 4.61 3.31 -9.23
CA PRO A 50 3.87 2.70 -8.13
C PRO A 50 3.23 1.39 -8.57
N LYS A 51 3.55 0.32 -7.86
CA LYS A 51 3.09 -1.03 -8.13
C LYS A 51 2.17 -1.47 -7.01
N GLU A 52 0.91 -1.67 -7.35
CA GLU A 52 -0.10 -2.17 -6.43
C GLU A 52 0.10 -3.64 -6.10
N LEU A 53 -0.28 -4.03 -4.87
CA LEU A 53 -0.21 -5.40 -4.36
C LEU A 53 -1.58 -6.06 -4.23
N TYR A 54 -2.60 -5.49 -4.86
CA TYR A 54 -3.94 -6.07 -4.92
C TYR A 54 -3.99 -7.29 -5.84
N VAL A 55 -4.92 -8.20 -5.52
CA VAL A 55 -5.27 -9.32 -6.39
C VAL A 55 -6.53 -8.94 -7.17
N THR A 56 -6.39 -8.76 -8.48
CA THR A 56 -7.50 -8.34 -9.36
C THR A 56 -8.43 -9.49 -9.70
N ASP A 57 -7.92 -10.72 -9.74
CA ASP A 57 -8.69 -11.88 -10.17
C ASP A 57 -9.63 -12.39 -9.06
N PRO A 58 -10.96 -12.37 -9.27
CA PRO A 58 -11.92 -12.71 -8.22
C PRO A 58 -11.83 -14.18 -7.78
N LEU A 59 -11.41 -15.07 -8.68
CA LEU A 59 -11.19 -16.49 -8.38
C LEU A 59 -9.99 -16.69 -7.45
N GLU A 60 -8.90 -15.95 -7.69
CA GLU A 60 -7.70 -16.02 -6.87
C GLU A 60 -7.94 -15.44 -5.48
N VAL A 61 -8.69 -14.33 -5.38
CA VAL A 61 -9.12 -13.74 -4.11
C VAL A 61 -9.89 -14.77 -3.26
N GLN A 62 -10.79 -15.55 -3.84
CA GLN A 62 -11.54 -16.58 -3.10
C GLN A 62 -10.62 -17.69 -2.59
N LYS A 63 -9.68 -18.15 -3.43
CA LYS A 63 -8.69 -19.17 -3.07
C LYS A 63 -7.80 -18.69 -1.92
N LEU A 64 -7.27 -17.48 -2.00
CA LEU A 64 -6.43 -16.89 -0.96
C LEU A 64 -7.22 -16.71 0.34
N LYS A 65 -8.47 -16.22 0.27
CA LYS A 65 -9.36 -16.13 1.45
C LYS A 65 -9.58 -17.48 2.13
N ALA A 66 -9.73 -18.56 1.36
CA ALA A 66 -9.85 -19.90 1.91
C ALA A 66 -8.55 -20.38 2.56
N GLN A 67 -7.39 -20.09 1.96
CA GLN A 67 -6.08 -20.43 2.51
C GLN A 67 -5.79 -19.67 3.82
N CYS A 68 -6.12 -18.38 3.90
CA CYS A 68 -5.91 -17.58 5.12
C CYS A 68 -6.57 -18.18 6.36
N LEU A 69 -7.74 -18.84 6.21
CA LEU A 69 -8.43 -19.49 7.34
C LEU A 69 -7.61 -20.60 8.00
N SER A 70 -6.69 -21.22 7.25
CA SER A 70 -5.81 -22.28 7.75
C SER A 70 -4.52 -21.75 8.40
N LEU A 71 -4.21 -20.47 8.23
CA LEU A 71 -2.99 -19.86 8.74
C LEU A 71 -3.19 -19.25 10.13
N PRO A 72 -2.12 -19.11 10.92
CA PRO A 72 -2.19 -18.38 12.18
C PRO A 72 -2.61 -16.93 11.91
N HIS A 73 -3.51 -16.42 12.74
CA HIS A 73 -3.99 -15.05 12.65
C HIS A 73 -3.25 -14.17 13.66
N LEU A 74 -2.89 -12.96 13.22
CA LEU A 74 -2.32 -11.92 14.06
C LEU A 74 -3.36 -10.80 14.20
N GLU A 75 -3.52 -10.27 15.42
CA GLU A 75 -4.33 -9.07 15.63
C GLU A 75 -3.55 -7.85 15.13
N ILE A 76 -4.18 -7.07 14.26
CA ILE A 76 -3.58 -5.92 13.56
C ILE A 76 -4.25 -4.66 14.13
N THR A 77 -3.46 -3.65 14.47
CA THR A 77 -3.98 -2.37 14.97
C THR A 77 -4.47 -1.45 13.84
N ASP A 78 -5.16 -0.37 14.19
CA ASP A 78 -5.60 0.63 13.20
C ASP A 78 -4.42 1.27 12.44
N LEU A 79 -3.30 1.47 13.13
CA LEU A 79 -2.07 2.01 12.54
C LEU A 79 -1.47 1.02 11.54
N ASP A 80 -1.44 -0.27 11.89
CA ASP A 80 -0.94 -1.31 10.99
C ASP A 80 -1.82 -1.42 9.74
N LEU A 81 -3.15 -1.26 9.89
CA LEU A 81 -4.09 -1.26 8.76
C LEU A 81 -3.82 -0.10 7.80
N GLN A 82 -3.48 1.08 8.30
CA GLN A 82 -3.08 2.23 7.48
C GLN A 82 -1.80 1.93 6.70
N TRP A 83 -0.79 1.34 7.34
CA TRP A 83 0.45 0.95 6.65
C TRP A 83 0.24 -0.14 5.61
N ILE A 84 -0.63 -1.11 5.88
CA ILE A 84 -1.02 -2.13 4.89
C ILE A 84 -1.65 -1.48 3.68
N GLN A 85 -2.52 -0.47 3.86
CA GLN A 85 -3.10 0.27 2.75
C GLN A 85 -2.02 1.03 1.94
N THR A 86 -1.11 1.73 2.60
CA THR A 86 0.00 2.43 1.93
C THR A 86 0.85 1.48 1.08
N LEU A 87 1.13 0.29 1.59
CA LEU A 87 1.83 -0.77 0.85
C LEU A 87 0.98 -1.31 -0.31
N ALA A 88 -0.31 -1.57 -0.08
CA ALA A 88 -1.19 -2.18 -1.08
C ALA A 88 -1.42 -1.27 -2.30
N GLU A 89 -1.54 0.04 -2.10
CA GLU A 89 -1.65 1.04 -3.16
C GLU A 89 -0.31 1.31 -3.89
N GLY A 90 0.80 0.75 -3.41
CA GLY A 90 2.11 0.86 -4.05
C GLY A 90 2.89 2.15 -3.75
N TRP A 91 2.50 2.93 -2.74
CA TRP A 91 3.21 4.16 -2.36
C TRP A 91 4.66 3.92 -1.93
N ALA A 92 4.95 2.74 -1.38
CA ALA A 92 6.30 2.35 -0.95
C ALA A 92 7.04 1.46 -1.97
N THR A 93 6.64 1.51 -3.25
CA THR A 93 7.34 0.76 -4.32
C THR A 93 8.84 1.08 -4.28
N PRO A 94 9.73 0.07 -4.24
CA PRO A 94 9.56 -1.31 -4.71
C PRO A 94 9.22 -2.37 -3.65
N LEU A 95 8.80 -1.99 -2.44
CA LEU A 95 8.46 -2.98 -1.41
C LEU A 95 7.26 -3.83 -1.84
N ASN A 96 7.35 -5.14 -1.61
CA ASN A 96 6.25 -6.10 -1.86
C ASN A 96 5.54 -6.53 -0.55
N GLY A 97 5.79 -5.82 0.55
CA GLY A 97 5.27 -6.14 1.88
C GLY A 97 6.01 -5.37 2.97
N PHE A 98 5.82 -5.77 4.22
CA PHE A 98 6.59 -5.21 5.34
C PHE A 98 8.08 -5.47 5.19
N MET A 99 8.88 -4.47 5.57
CA MET A 99 10.33 -4.57 5.51
C MET A 99 10.84 -5.72 6.38
N ARG A 100 11.76 -6.50 5.82
CA ARG A 100 12.61 -7.39 6.62
C ARG A 100 13.72 -6.60 7.30
N GLU A 101 14.38 -7.22 8.27
CA GLU A 101 15.49 -6.62 9.03
C GLU A 101 16.54 -5.94 8.13
N ASN A 102 17.01 -6.61 7.08
CA ASN A 102 18.01 -6.04 6.18
C ASN A 102 17.51 -4.76 5.47
N GLU A 103 16.25 -4.75 5.04
CA GLU A 103 15.64 -3.62 4.34
C GLU A 103 15.42 -2.46 5.31
N TYR A 104 14.96 -2.77 6.52
CA TYR A 104 14.80 -1.81 7.60
C TYR A 104 16.12 -1.15 7.99
N LEU A 105 17.19 -1.93 8.20
CA LEU A 105 18.51 -1.39 8.56
C LEU A 105 19.10 -0.53 7.43
N GLN A 106 18.92 -0.94 6.17
CA GLN A 106 19.37 -0.13 5.03
C GLN A 106 18.72 1.26 5.03
N VAL A 107 17.40 1.31 5.21
CA VAL A 107 16.66 2.57 5.26
C VAL A 107 17.03 3.38 6.50
N LEU A 108 17.15 2.73 7.66
CA LEU A 108 17.50 3.39 8.92
C LEU A 108 18.88 4.08 8.87
N TYR A 109 19.89 3.41 8.30
CA TYR A 109 21.26 3.93 8.30
C TYR A 109 21.63 4.74 7.05
N PHE A 110 21.05 4.43 5.89
CA PHE A 110 21.45 5.02 4.61
C PHE A 110 20.34 5.82 3.93
N GLY A 111 19.11 5.80 4.45
CA GLY A 111 17.95 6.45 3.84
C GLY A 111 17.61 5.90 2.45
N GLN A 112 18.03 4.67 2.15
CA GLN A 112 17.90 4.07 0.83
C GLN A 112 17.68 2.56 0.94
N LEU A 113 16.90 2.02 0.02
CA LEU A 113 16.63 0.61 -0.13
C LEU A 113 17.35 0.09 -1.38
N GLN A 114 18.13 -0.98 -1.24
CA GLN A 114 18.81 -1.63 -2.36
C GLN A 114 18.05 -2.89 -2.77
N VAL A 115 17.53 -2.91 -3.99
CA VAL A 115 16.84 -4.08 -4.57
C VAL A 115 17.46 -4.38 -5.93
N SER A 116 18.06 -5.58 -6.06
CA SER A 116 18.57 -6.13 -7.33
C SER A 116 19.39 -5.13 -8.16
N ASP A 117 20.48 -4.62 -7.56
CA ASP A 117 21.43 -3.65 -8.12
C ASP A 117 20.91 -2.22 -8.37
N CYS A 118 19.62 -1.97 -8.15
CA CYS A 118 19.05 -0.62 -8.14
C CYS A 118 18.93 -0.08 -6.71
N LYS A 119 19.21 1.23 -6.55
CA LYS A 119 19.05 1.96 -5.29
C LYS A 119 17.83 2.86 -5.37
N PHE A 120 16.98 2.77 -4.36
CA PHE A 120 15.76 3.56 -4.27
C PHE A 120 15.79 4.40 -3.00
N ILE A 121 15.46 5.69 -3.13
CA ILE A 121 15.27 6.56 -1.99
C ILE A 121 13.80 6.50 -1.62
N LEU A 122 13.50 5.92 -0.46
CA LEU A 122 12.15 5.96 0.11
C LEU A 122 12.05 7.26 0.89
N LEU A 123 11.55 8.32 0.26
CA LEU A 123 11.40 9.65 0.88
C LEU A 123 10.25 9.73 1.89
N VAL A 124 9.43 8.67 2.02
CA VAL A 124 8.21 8.71 2.82
C VAL A 124 7.99 7.37 3.52
N ILE A 125 8.65 7.16 4.66
CA ILE A 125 8.19 6.29 5.76
C ILE A 125 8.60 6.95 7.07
#